data_AF-M5BM61-F1
#
_entry.id   AF-M5BM61-F1
#
_cell.length_a   1.000
_cell.length_b   1.000
_cell.length_c   1.000
_cell.angle_alpha   90.00
_cell.angle_beta   90.00
_cell.angle_gamma   90.00
#
_symmetry.space_group_name_H-M   'P 1'
#
loop_
_entity.id
_entity.type
_entity.pdbx_description
1 polymer ?
#
loop_
_entity_poly.entity_id
_entity_poly.type
_entity_poly.pdbx_seq_one_letter_code
_entity_poly.pdbx_strand_id
1 'polypeptide(L)'
;MIPLAILAVASASLAAPLDQVQLAGDVHVLHGTLSSWARSVKRDFLSDIRACAPAIRTNTTSQSEACAKASEWSIVMGNEAGDLDSLTSAISWAFYLAHENMDDETSKGKGKKGKKGKHHNPKERPVVPLLQTEEDAIDLRPENKLALREYGNMRRGHADILTIDELPLPPNEISPHLSGIYLVDHNRLRSDWGEAGAKIVKGVLDHHNDLGMTSLLRSTINY
;
A
#
# COMPACT_ATOMS: atom_id res chain seq x y z
N MET A 1 22.86 40.74 -54.24
CA MET A 1 21.48 40.26 -54.00
C MET A 1 21.52 38.75 -53.93
N ILE A 2 21.35 38.17 -52.74
CA ILE A 2 21.34 36.72 -52.50
C ILE A 2 19.91 36.39 -52.07
N PRO A 3 19.20 35.43 -52.68
CA PRO A 3 17.88 35.07 -52.24
C PRO A 3 17.95 34.18 -51.01
N LEU A 4 17.10 34.52 -50.06
CA LEU A 4 16.80 33.83 -48.81
C LEU A 4 16.10 32.51 -49.14
N ALA A 5 16.72 31.37 -48.88
CA ALA A 5 16.07 30.06 -48.91
C ALA A 5 16.00 29.51 -47.49
N ILE A 6 14.77 29.29 -47.05
CA ILE A 6 14.33 28.93 -45.71
C ILE A 6 14.82 27.52 -45.36
N LEU A 7 15.58 27.39 -44.27
CA LEU A 7 15.96 26.12 -43.69
C LEU A 7 14.77 25.60 -42.86
N ALA A 8 13.99 24.67 -43.42
CA ALA A 8 12.98 23.94 -42.66
C ALA A 8 13.68 22.92 -41.76
N VAL A 9 13.78 23.21 -40.47
CA VAL A 9 14.19 22.23 -39.46
C VAL A 9 12.99 21.32 -39.20
N ALA A 10 13.06 20.09 -39.69
CA ALA A 10 12.11 19.05 -39.32
C ALA A 10 12.41 18.62 -37.87
N SER A 11 11.62 19.11 -36.92
CA SER A 11 11.59 18.58 -35.56
C SER A 11 10.91 17.21 -35.58
N ALA A 12 11.69 16.13 -35.61
CA ALA A 12 11.18 14.79 -35.35
C ALA A 12 10.92 14.64 -33.85
N SER A 13 9.72 15.02 -33.41
CA SER A 13 9.17 14.62 -32.12
C SER A 13 8.92 13.10 -32.14
N LEU A 14 9.84 12.30 -31.60
CA LEU A 14 9.56 10.91 -31.27
C LEU A 14 8.71 10.88 -29.98
N ALA A 15 7.45 11.27 -30.09
CA ALA A 15 6.43 10.89 -29.12
C ALA A 15 5.85 9.57 -29.62
N ALA A 16 6.31 8.45 -29.07
CA ALA A 16 5.64 7.18 -29.29
C ALA A 16 4.21 7.29 -28.71
N PRO A 17 3.17 6.90 -29.46
CA PRO A 17 1.81 6.87 -28.93
C PRO A 17 1.76 5.88 -27.77
N LEU A 18 1.22 6.33 -26.64
CA LEU A 18 1.09 5.65 -25.35
C LEU A 18 0.13 4.43 -25.38
N ASP A 19 -0.08 3.82 -26.54
CA ASP A 19 -1.20 2.90 -26.78
C ASP A 19 -0.79 1.48 -27.20
N GLN A 20 0.48 1.10 -27.06
CA GLN A 20 0.94 -0.27 -27.39
C GLN A 20 1.92 -0.88 -26.39
N VAL A 21 1.58 -0.83 -25.11
CA VAL A 21 2.07 -1.86 -24.18
C VAL A 21 0.96 -2.91 -24.06
N GLN A 22 1.03 -3.94 -24.89
CA GLN A 22 0.15 -5.09 -24.79
C GLN A 22 0.56 -5.91 -23.55
N LEU A 23 -0.04 -5.62 -22.39
CA LEU A 23 0.09 -6.46 -21.20
C LEU A 23 -0.62 -7.79 -21.49
N ALA A 24 0.18 -8.81 -21.81
CA ALA A 24 -0.32 -10.16 -22.07
C ALA A 24 -0.73 -10.81 -20.74
N GLY A 25 -2.03 -10.86 -20.49
CA GLY A 25 -2.66 -11.57 -19.39
C GLY A 25 -4.13 -11.19 -19.35
N ASP A 26 -5.02 -12.14 -19.05
CA ASP A 26 -6.43 -11.83 -18.81
C ASP A 26 -6.52 -10.79 -17.70
N VAL A 27 -6.69 -9.51 -18.08
CA VAL A 27 -7.00 -8.43 -17.16
C VAL A 27 -8.39 -8.73 -16.64
N HIS A 28 -8.45 -9.54 -15.58
CA HIS A 28 -9.62 -9.64 -14.74
C HIS A 28 -10.07 -8.22 -14.46
N VAL A 29 -11.22 -7.84 -15.00
CA VAL A 29 -11.82 -6.52 -14.81
C VAL A 29 -12.01 -6.33 -13.31
N LEU A 30 -11.05 -5.64 -12.68
CA LEU A 30 -11.10 -5.28 -11.29
C LEU A 30 -12.30 -4.33 -11.17
N HIS A 31 -13.32 -4.79 -10.45
CA HIS A 31 -14.57 -4.06 -10.32
C HIS A 31 -14.32 -2.84 -9.41
N GLY A 32 -13.97 -1.70 -10.01
CA GLY A 32 -13.77 -0.42 -9.34
C GLY A 32 -12.47 0.28 -9.77
N THR A 33 -12.44 1.63 -9.74
CA THR A 33 -11.19 2.40 -9.91
C THR A 33 -10.26 2.18 -8.72
N LEU A 34 -8.94 2.36 -8.89
CA LEU A 34 -7.95 2.32 -7.80
C LEU A 34 -8.39 3.13 -6.57
N SER A 35 -8.92 4.34 -6.79
CA SER A 35 -9.53 5.19 -5.74
C SER A 35 -10.63 4.46 -4.95
N SER A 36 -11.52 3.73 -5.61
CA SER A 36 -12.62 3.04 -4.95
C SER A 36 -12.16 1.88 -4.08
N TRP A 37 -11.15 1.13 -4.56
CA TRP A 37 -10.51 0.08 -3.79
C TRP A 37 -9.79 0.66 -2.57
N ALA A 38 -8.91 1.65 -2.77
CA ALA A 38 -8.12 2.24 -1.68
C ALA A 38 -9.04 2.81 -0.58
N ARG A 39 -10.10 3.52 -0.98
CA ARG A 39 -11.11 4.03 -0.04
C ARG A 39 -11.82 2.92 0.73
N SER A 40 -12.16 1.81 0.07
CA SER A 40 -12.81 0.68 0.73
C SER A 40 -11.89 0.07 1.76
N VAL A 41 -10.66 -0.27 1.36
CA VAL A 41 -9.64 -0.87 2.20
C VAL A 41 -9.32 0.02 3.40
N LYS A 42 -9.09 1.32 3.19
CA LYS A 42 -8.88 2.30 4.26
C LYS A 42 -10.02 2.28 5.27
N ARG A 43 -11.28 2.36 4.79
CA ARG A 43 -12.46 2.35 5.66
C ARG A 43 -12.54 1.07 6.49
N ASP A 44 -12.32 -0.08 5.85
CA ASP A 44 -12.47 -1.39 6.49
C ASP A 44 -11.35 -1.61 7.52
N PHE A 45 -10.10 -1.26 7.19
CA PHE A 45 -8.97 -1.24 8.14
C PHE A 45 -9.28 -0.37 9.36
N LEU A 46 -9.66 0.90 9.15
CA LEU A 46 -9.96 1.82 10.25
C LEU A 46 -11.11 1.31 11.12
N SER A 47 -12.13 0.70 10.51
CA SER A 47 -13.25 0.10 11.23
C SER A 47 -12.80 -1.04 12.14
N ASP A 48 -12.01 -1.97 11.63
CA ASP A 48 -11.56 -3.15 12.37
C ASP A 48 -10.58 -2.78 13.49
N ILE A 49 -9.61 -1.89 13.23
CA ILE A 49 -8.69 -1.43 14.27
C ILE A 49 -9.43 -0.65 15.36
N ARG A 50 -10.37 0.24 15.01
CA ARG A 50 -11.19 0.96 16.01
C ARG A 50 -12.05 0.02 16.85
N ALA A 51 -12.58 -1.04 16.25
CA ALA A 51 -13.35 -2.04 16.97
C ALA A 51 -12.47 -2.87 17.94
N CYS A 52 -11.20 -3.12 17.59
CA CYS A 52 -10.24 -3.81 18.45
C CYS A 52 -9.67 -2.89 19.56
N ALA A 53 -9.59 -1.58 19.32
CA ALA A 53 -8.90 -0.63 20.21
C ALA A 53 -9.28 -0.70 21.70
N PRO A 54 -10.57 -0.87 22.11
CA PRO A 54 -10.91 -1.05 23.51
C PRO A 54 -10.23 -2.25 24.17
N ALA A 55 -10.16 -3.39 23.46
CA ALA A 55 -9.53 -4.61 23.96
C ALA A 55 -8.01 -4.51 24.03
N ILE A 56 -7.38 -3.73 23.14
CA ILE A 56 -5.95 -3.39 23.24
C ILE A 56 -5.69 -2.63 24.54
N ARG A 57 -6.47 -1.59 24.81
CA ARG A 57 -6.31 -0.74 26.01
C ARG A 57 -6.54 -1.50 27.32
N THR A 58 -7.41 -2.52 27.32
CA THR A 58 -7.68 -3.35 28.51
C THR A 58 -6.85 -4.63 28.55
N ASN A 59 -5.95 -4.86 27.58
CA ASN A 59 -5.15 -6.08 27.45
C ASN A 59 -5.98 -7.39 27.44
N THR A 60 -7.10 -7.38 26.71
CA THR A 60 -8.04 -8.51 26.57
C THR A 60 -8.20 -8.96 25.11
N THR A 61 -7.19 -8.71 24.29
CA THR A 61 -7.20 -8.94 22.83
C THR A 61 -7.45 -10.42 22.47
N SER A 62 -6.96 -11.36 23.28
CA SER A 62 -7.12 -12.81 23.04
C SER A 62 -8.57 -13.31 23.10
N GLN A 63 -9.49 -12.54 23.68
CA GLN A 63 -10.92 -12.88 23.78
C GLN A 63 -11.79 -12.04 22.83
N SER A 64 -11.19 -11.14 22.04
CA SER A 64 -11.90 -10.19 21.20
C SER A 64 -11.97 -10.66 19.75
N GLU A 65 -13.19 -10.93 19.26
CA GLU A 65 -13.43 -11.20 17.84
C GLU A 65 -13.03 -10.02 16.96
N ALA A 66 -13.17 -8.78 17.45
CA ALA A 66 -12.73 -7.59 16.73
C ALA A 66 -11.21 -7.58 16.54
N CYS A 67 -10.45 -8.02 17.55
CA CYS A 67 -9.00 -8.14 17.43
C CYS A 67 -8.55 -9.33 16.58
N ALA A 68 -9.36 -10.39 16.50
CA ALA A 68 -9.11 -11.46 15.53
C ALA A 68 -9.14 -10.90 14.10
N LYS A 69 -10.08 -10.02 13.75
CA LYS A 69 -10.11 -9.35 12.44
C LYS A 69 -8.95 -8.38 12.24
N ALA A 70 -8.63 -7.58 13.26
CA ALA A 70 -7.46 -6.70 13.22
C ALA A 70 -6.16 -7.46 12.89
N SER A 71 -6.01 -8.67 13.43
CA SER A 71 -4.84 -9.53 13.21
C SER A 71 -4.70 -10.12 11.80
N GLU A 72 -5.71 -9.96 10.94
CA GLU A 72 -5.63 -10.35 9.53
C GLU A 72 -4.95 -9.27 8.67
N TRP A 73 -4.93 -8.01 9.15
CA TRP A 73 -4.45 -6.86 8.38
C TRP A 73 -2.93 -6.81 8.27
N SER A 74 -2.43 -6.57 7.06
CA SER A 74 -1.05 -6.15 6.82
C SER A 74 -1.00 -4.69 6.38
N ILE A 75 0.12 -4.02 6.67
CA ILE A 75 0.39 -2.65 6.20
C ILE A 75 1.52 -2.67 5.19
N VAL A 76 1.41 -1.88 4.12
CA VAL A 76 2.53 -1.54 3.25
C VAL A 76 2.83 -0.06 3.43
N MET A 77 4.09 0.28 3.66
CA MET A 77 4.46 1.67 3.94
C MET A 77 5.76 2.08 3.25
N GLY A 78 5.72 3.25 2.62
CA GLY A 78 6.87 3.99 2.13
C GLY A 78 7.65 4.65 3.27
N ASN A 79 8.70 5.39 2.96
CA ASN A 79 9.42 6.18 3.96
C ASN A 79 8.63 7.46 4.34
N GLU A 80 9.13 8.13 5.36
CA GLU A 80 8.63 9.35 5.99
C GLU A 80 8.83 10.62 5.15
N ALA A 81 9.72 10.60 4.15
CA ALA A 81 9.85 11.70 3.23
C ALA A 81 8.56 11.85 2.39
N GLY A 82 7.86 10.73 2.14
CA GLY A 82 6.58 10.72 1.44
C GLY A 82 6.66 11.30 0.04
N ASP A 83 7.81 11.14 -0.63
CA ASP A 83 7.95 11.50 -2.03
C ASP A 83 7.18 10.53 -2.94
N LEU A 84 7.25 10.79 -4.24
CA LEU A 84 6.43 10.06 -5.21
C LEU A 84 6.75 8.56 -5.24
N ASP A 85 8.01 8.18 -5.01
CA ASP A 85 8.40 6.77 -5.00
C ASP A 85 7.77 6.05 -3.82
N SER A 86 8.01 6.53 -2.59
CA SER A 86 7.37 6.01 -1.38
C SER A 86 5.85 5.88 -1.48
N LEU A 87 5.19 6.92 -2.00
CA LEU A 87 3.74 6.94 -2.16
C LEU A 87 3.26 5.91 -3.20
N THR A 88 3.88 5.91 -4.37
CA THR A 88 3.45 5.05 -5.50
C THR A 88 3.76 3.60 -5.21
N SER A 89 4.93 3.32 -4.65
CA SER A 89 5.38 1.99 -4.26
C SER A 89 4.48 1.41 -3.17
N ALA A 90 4.05 2.20 -2.18
CA ALA A 90 3.16 1.70 -1.12
C ALA A 90 1.79 1.31 -1.66
N ILE A 91 1.18 2.18 -2.48
CA ILE A 91 -0.13 1.92 -3.10
C ILE A 91 -0.05 0.72 -4.04
N SER A 92 0.97 0.68 -4.90
CA SER A 92 1.13 -0.36 -5.92
C SER A 92 1.37 -1.73 -5.28
N TRP A 93 2.23 -1.80 -4.27
CA TRP A 93 2.53 -3.06 -3.59
C TRP A 93 1.38 -3.57 -2.73
N ALA A 94 0.64 -2.68 -2.04
CA ALA A 94 -0.58 -3.08 -1.34
C ALA A 94 -1.65 -3.59 -2.32
N PHE A 95 -1.82 -2.91 -3.46
CA PHE A 95 -2.75 -3.33 -4.49
C PHE A 95 -2.38 -4.70 -5.07
N TYR A 96 -1.09 -4.91 -5.36
CA TYR A 96 -0.58 -6.20 -5.82
C TYR A 96 -0.87 -7.30 -4.79
N LEU A 97 -0.47 -7.13 -3.53
CA LEU A 97 -0.68 -8.11 -2.46
C LEU A 97 -2.16 -8.43 -2.19
N ALA A 98 -3.05 -7.46 -2.39
CA ALA A 98 -4.49 -7.65 -2.23
C ALA A 98 -5.08 -8.56 -3.32
N HIS A 99 -4.54 -8.51 -4.55
CA HIS A 99 -5.08 -9.17 -5.73
C HIS A 99 -4.24 -10.36 -6.22
N GLU A 100 -3.09 -10.63 -5.61
CA GLU A 100 -2.29 -11.81 -5.90
C GLU A 100 -3.09 -13.07 -5.50
N ASN A 101 -3.41 -13.91 -6.49
CA ASN A 101 -4.03 -15.21 -6.26
C ASN A 101 -3.02 -16.09 -5.54
N MET A 102 -3.11 -16.16 -4.21
CA MET A 102 -2.43 -17.19 -3.45
C MET A 102 -3.19 -18.50 -3.68
N ASP A 103 -2.83 -19.23 -4.74
CA ASP A 103 -3.15 -20.65 -4.85
C ASP A 103 -2.46 -21.36 -3.68
N ASP A 104 -3.22 -21.53 -2.60
CA ASP A 104 -2.72 -21.99 -1.33
C ASP A 104 -2.39 -23.49 -1.41
N GLU A 105 -1.12 -23.83 -1.70
CA GLU A 105 -0.57 -25.19 -1.56
C GLU A 105 -0.72 -25.74 -0.14
N THR A 106 -1.01 -24.88 0.85
CA THR A 106 -1.30 -25.27 2.23
C THR A 106 -2.77 -25.61 2.48
N SER A 107 -3.69 -25.36 1.53
CA SER A 107 -5.13 -25.63 1.65
C SER A 107 -5.56 -26.95 1.00
N LYS A 108 -4.80 -28.05 1.20
CA LYS A 108 -5.33 -29.43 1.07
C LYS A 108 -6.02 -29.92 2.36
N GLY A 109 -6.59 -29.00 3.15
CA GLY A 109 -7.26 -29.30 4.42
C GLY A 109 -8.66 -28.71 4.50
N LYS A 110 -9.66 -29.49 4.10
CA LYS A 110 -11.10 -29.34 4.44
C LYS A 110 -11.67 -27.91 4.38
N GLY A 111 -12.25 -27.57 3.23
CA GLY A 111 -13.09 -26.38 3.07
C GLY A 111 -14.20 -26.31 4.11
N LYS A 112 -14.09 -25.35 5.04
CA LYS A 112 -15.24 -24.81 5.77
C LYS A 112 -15.73 -23.59 4.98
N LYS A 113 -16.93 -23.69 4.40
CA LYS A 113 -17.69 -22.54 3.89
C LYS A 113 -18.01 -21.60 5.06
N GLY A 114 -17.15 -20.61 5.29
CA GLY A 114 -17.40 -19.50 6.20
C GLY A 114 -18.50 -18.58 5.65
N LYS A 115 -19.37 -18.10 6.54
CA LYS A 115 -20.47 -17.16 6.24
C LYS A 115 -19.93 -15.88 5.59
N LYS A 116 -20.64 -15.38 4.57
CA LYS A 116 -20.43 -14.09 3.92
C LYS A 116 -20.51 -12.94 4.94
N GLY A 117 -19.37 -12.48 5.43
CA GLY A 117 -19.23 -11.17 6.09
C GLY A 117 -19.16 -10.06 5.04
N LYS A 118 -19.85 -8.95 5.28
CA LYS A 118 -20.02 -7.80 4.36
C LYS A 118 -18.81 -6.84 4.29
N HIS A 119 -17.60 -7.28 4.60
CA HIS A 119 -16.50 -6.37 4.97
C HIS A 119 -15.25 -6.38 4.09
N HIS A 120 -15.23 -7.14 3.00
CA HIS A 120 -14.28 -7.06 1.88
C HIS A 120 -14.75 -8.07 0.84
N ASN A 121 -14.30 -7.96 -0.41
CA ASN A 121 -14.49 -9.05 -1.35
C ASN A 121 -13.71 -10.26 -0.80
N PRO A 122 -14.34 -11.41 -0.49
CA PRO A 122 -13.70 -12.54 0.20
C PRO A 122 -12.58 -13.24 -0.61
N LYS A 123 -12.17 -12.65 -1.72
CA LYS A 123 -11.05 -13.09 -2.57
C LYS A 123 -9.80 -12.23 -2.40
N GLU A 124 -9.88 -11.08 -1.72
CA GLU A 124 -8.75 -10.15 -1.59
C GLU A 124 -8.14 -10.24 -0.18
N ARG A 125 -6.82 -10.11 -0.11
CA ARG A 125 -6.07 -10.16 1.15
C ARG A 125 -6.25 -8.85 1.94
N PRO A 126 -6.45 -8.86 3.27
CA PRO A 126 -6.54 -7.63 4.07
C PRO A 126 -5.17 -6.93 4.15
N VAL A 127 -4.92 -6.00 3.23
CA VAL A 127 -3.69 -5.21 3.18
C VAL A 127 -4.03 -3.76 2.85
N VAL A 128 -3.43 -2.81 3.57
CA VAL A 128 -3.67 -1.37 3.40
C VAL A 128 -2.37 -0.63 3.11
N PRO A 129 -2.32 0.26 2.10
CA PRO A 129 -1.22 1.19 1.95
C PRO A 129 -1.32 2.29 3.02
N LEU A 130 -0.22 2.56 3.71
CA LEU A 130 -0.10 3.62 4.71
C LEU A 130 0.98 4.61 4.26
N LEU A 131 0.59 5.88 4.13
CA LEU A 131 1.54 6.96 3.97
C LEU A 131 2.03 7.42 5.34
N GLN A 132 3.35 7.56 5.46
CA GLN A 132 3.99 8.02 6.68
C GLN A 132 3.96 9.55 6.87
N THR A 133 3.34 10.25 5.93
CA THR A 133 3.11 11.70 5.90
C THR A 133 1.67 11.99 6.31
N GLU A 134 1.45 13.16 6.93
CA GLU A 134 0.12 13.65 7.31
C GLU A 134 -0.72 14.01 6.07
N GLU A 135 -2.06 13.97 6.18
CA GLU A 135 -2.98 14.23 5.05
C GLU A 135 -2.73 15.59 4.39
N ASP A 136 -2.57 16.65 5.20
CA ASP A 136 -2.39 18.01 4.71
C ASP A 136 -1.02 18.27 4.08
N ALA A 137 -0.03 17.43 4.40
CA ALA A 137 1.32 17.51 3.87
C ALA A 137 1.48 16.82 2.51
N ILE A 138 0.54 15.96 2.08
CA ILE A 138 0.59 15.31 0.75
C ILE A 138 0.61 16.36 -0.37
N ASP A 139 -0.19 17.42 -0.24
CA ASP A 139 -0.33 18.47 -1.25
C ASP A 139 0.87 19.43 -1.31
N LEU A 140 1.78 19.37 -0.34
CA LEU A 140 3.05 20.10 -0.36
C LEU A 140 4.02 19.59 -1.44
N ARG A 141 3.74 18.39 -1.98
CA ARG A 141 4.47 17.75 -3.06
C ARG A 141 3.62 17.78 -4.34
N PRO A 142 3.88 18.71 -5.28
CA PRO A 142 3.10 18.83 -6.51
C PRO A 142 3.03 17.54 -7.33
N GLU A 143 4.09 16.72 -7.28
CA GLU A 143 4.20 15.42 -7.92
C GLU A 143 3.17 14.40 -7.36
N ASN A 144 3.00 14.35 -6.04
CA ASN A 144 2.01 13.49 -5.39
C ASN A 144 0.60 13.92 -5.75
N LYS A 145 0.35 15.23 -5.77
CA LYS A 145 -0.92 15.79 -6.19
C LYS A 145 -1.27 15.41 -7.62
N LEU A 146 -0.30 15.48 -8.54
CA LEU A 146 -0.49 15.09 -9.93
C LEU A 146 -0.79 13.58 -10.03
N ALA A 147 0.01 12.74 -9.36
CA ALA A 147 -0.14 11.29 -9.36
C ALA A 147 -1.51 10.85 -8.83
N LEU A 148 -1.92 11.32 -7.65
CA LEU A 148 -3.16 10.91 -7.02
C LEU A 148 -4.41 11.48 -7.72
N ARG A 149 -4.37 12.75 -8.12
CA ARG A 149 -5.55 13.43 -8.67
C ARG A 149 -5.75 13.11 -10.15
N GLU A 150 -4.73 13.31 -10.97
CA GLU A 150 -4.88 13.20 -12.43
C GLU A 150 -4.81 11.74 -12.90
N TYR A 151 -3.89 10.95 -12.32
CA TYR A 151 -3.69 9.56 -12.75
C TYR A 151 -4.42 8.54 -11.86
N GLY A 152 -4.47 8.77 -10.55
CA GLY A 152 -5.14 7.90 -9.59
C GLY A 152 -6.66 8.10 -9.49
N ASN A 153 -7.18 9.21 -10.06
CA ASN A 153 -8.58 9.62 -9.95
C ASN A 153 -9.09 9.62 -8.50
N MET A 154 -8.24 10.03 -7.55
CA MET A 154 -8.57 10.08 -6.13
C MET A 154 -9.33 11.35 -5.76
N ARG A 155 -10.11 11.27 -4.68
CA ARG A 155 -10.85 12.42 -4.15
C ARG A 155 -9.92 13.54 -3.72
N ARG A 156 -10.46 14.77 -3.70
CA ARG A 156 -9.78 15.95 -3.16
C ARG A 156 -9.31 15.70 -1.72
N GLY A 157 -8.16 16.29 -1.37
CA GLY A 157 -7.52 16.06 -0.08
C GLY A 157 -6.90 14.67 0.06
N HIS A 158 -6.88 13.85 -1.00
CA HIS A 158 -6.29 12.50 -0.98
C HIS A 158 -6.93 11.55 0.04
N ALA A 159 -8.18 11.84 0.43
CA ALA A 159 -8.95 11.13 1.46
C ALA A 159 -9.22 9.63 1.18
N ASP A 160 -8.80 9.12 0.03
CA ASP A 160 -8.88 7.71 -0.34
C ASP A 160 -7.71 6.88 0.20
N ILE A 161 -6.57 7.50 0.54
CA ILE A 161 -5.38 6.82 1.08
C ILE A 161 -5.29 7.04 2.59
N LEU A 162 -4.80 6.03 3.31
CA LEU A 162 -4.58 6.11 4.75
C LEU A 162 -3.27 6.85 5.04
N THR A 163 -3.33 7.84 5.92
CA THR A 163 -2.16 8.57 6.41
C THR A 163 -1.86 8.27 7.88
N ILE A 164 -0.65 8.62 8.33
CA ILE A 164 -0.15 8.28 9.67
C ILE A 164 -1.00 8.90 10.79
N ASP A 165 -1.53 10.10 10.57
CA ASP A 165 -2.36 10.87 11.49
C ASP A 165 -3.81 10.35 11.60
N GLU A 166 -4.24 9.49 10.68
CA GLU A 166 -5.57 8.86 10.72
C GLU A 166 -5.61 7.56 11.53
N LEU A 167 -4.45 7.04 11.95
CA LEU A 167 -4.37 5.83 12.76
C LEU A 167 -5.14 6.00 14.08
N PRO A 168 -6.01 5.04 14.47
CA PRO A 168 -6.85 5.18 15.66
C PRO A 168 -6.10 4.96 16.98
N LEU A 169 -4.86 4.47 16.91
CA LEU A 169 -3.95 4.21 18.02
C LEU A 169 -2.51 4.50 17.56
N PRO A 170 -1.57 4.76 18.49
CA PRO A 170 -0.16 4.91 18.18
C PRO A 170 0.42 3.69 17.43
N PRO A 171 1.41 3.86 16.54
CA PRO A 171 1.98 2.74 15.76
C PRO A 171 2.49 1.56 16.60
N ASN A 172 3.14 1.81 17.73
CA ASN A 172 3.60 0.77 18.67
C ASN A 172 2.47 0.02 19.39
N GLU A 173 1.27 0.59 19.49
CA GLU A 173 0.10 -0.09 20.05
C GLU A 173 -0.63 -0.91 18.98
N ILE A 174 -0.60 -0.49 17.72
CA ILE A 174 -1.23 -1.24 16.61
C ILE A 174 -0.35 -2.40 16.17
N SER A 175 0.96 -2.17 16.03
CA SER A 175 1.88 -3.13 15.42
C SER A 175 1.86 -4.55 16.00
N PRO A 176 1.70 -4.78 17.34
CA PRO A 176 1.63 -6.13 17.89
C PRO A 176 0.38 -6.93 17.47
N HIS A 177 -0.61 -6.24 16.89
CA HIS A 177 -1.91 -6.79 16.55
C HIS A 177 -2.15 -6.87 15.04
N LEU A 178 -1.12 -6.62 14.23
CA LEU A 178 -1.17 -6.77 12.78
C LEU A 178 -0.62 -8.13 12.34
N SER A 179 -1.06 -8.58 11.18
CA SER A 179 -0.50 -9.76 10.51
C SER A 179 0.94 -9.52 10.06
N GLY A 180 1.26 -8.31 9.59
CA GLY A 180 2.60 -7.98 9.11
C GLY A 180 2.76 -6.57 8.56
N ILE A 181 4.01 -6.17 8.34
CA ILE A 181 4.39 -4.89 7.76
C ILE A 181 5.29 -5.15 6.55
N TYR A 182 5.07 -4.46 5.43
CA TYR A 182 5.95 -4.44 4.27
C TYR A 182 6.54 -3.04 4.12
N LEU A 183 7.86 -2.97 3.94
CA LEU A 183 8.56 -1.73 3.72
C LEU A 183 8.84 -1.57 2.23
N VAL A 184 8.57 -0.38 1.70
CA VAL A 184 8.95 -0.01 0.35
C VAL A 184 9.74 1.29 0.39
N ASP A 185 10.69 1.47 -0.53
CA ASP A 185 11.49 2.70 -0.63
C ASP A 185 12.29 3.05 0.65
N HIS A 186 12.47 2.06 1.53
CA HIS A 186 13.39 2.05 2.66
C HIS A 186 13.52 0.64 3.24
N ASN A 187 14.61 0.38 3.96
CA ASN A 187 14.89 -0.91 4.59
C ASN A 187 14.89 -0.88 6.13
N ARG A 188 14.42 0.22 6.74
CA ARG A 188 14.37 0.38 8.19
C ARG A 188 13.01 0.89 8.67
N LEU A 189 12.33 0.06 9.45
CA LEU A 189 11.13 0.48 10.18
C LEU A 189 11.49 1.57 11.21
N ARG A 190 10.67 2.62 11.28
CA ARG A 190 10.82 3.67 12.30
C ARG A 190 10.61 3.13 13.71
N SER A 191 11.28 3.74 14.67
CA SER A 191 11.27 3.30 16.07
C SER A 191 9.93 3.45 16.78
N ASP A 192 9.06 4.35 16.32
CA ASP A 192 7.71 4.55 16.85
C ASP A 192 6.77 3.36 16.59
N TRP A 193 7.11 2.47 15.66
CA TRP A 193 6.43 1.18 15.48
C TRP A 193 6.85 0.11 16.49
N GLY A 194 7.91 0.38 17.26
CA GLY A 194 8.39 -0.48 18.33
C GLY A 194 9.03 -1.80 17.88
N GLU A 195 9.59 -2.52 18.84
CA GLU A 195 10.24 -3.82 18.61
C GLU A 195 9.25 -4.89 18.11
N ALA A 196 8.01 -4.85 18.58
CA ALA A 196 6.96 -5.75 18.11
C ALA A 196 6.69 -5.55 16.61
N GLY A 197 6.65 -4.30 16.14
CA GLY A 197 6.52 -3.98 14.72
C GLY A 197 7.69 -4.52 13.90
N ALA A 198 8.93 -4.35 14.39
CA ALA A 198 10.12 -4.85 13.71
C ALA A 198 10.09 -6.38 13.52
N LYS A 199 9.52 -7.12 14.48
CA LYS A 199 9.40 -8.60 14.41
C LYS A 199 8.39 -9.10 13.37
N ILE A 200 7.46 -8.25 12.94
CA ILE A 200 6.41 -8.61 11.99
C ILE A 200 6.63 -8.01 10.61
N VAL A 201 7.79 -7.40 10.35
CA VAL A 201 8.16 -7.02 8.98
C VAL A 201 8.24 -8.30 8.15
N LYS A 202 7.50 -8.37 7.04
CA LYS A 202 7.38 -9.56 6.18
C LYS A 202 8.16 -9.45 4.88
N GLY A 203 8.47 -8.23 4.44
CA GLY A 203 9.22 -8.00 3.22
C GLY A 203 9.70 -6.56 3.11
N VAL A 204 10.76 -6.37 2.33
CA VAL A 204 11.35 -5.08 2.01
C VAL A 204 11.59 -5.04 0.50
N LEU A 205 11.10 -3.99 -0.15
CA LEU A 205 11.42 -3.65 -1.53
C LEU A 205 12.04 -2.25 -1.55
N ASP A 206 13.35 -2.18 -1.67
CA ASP A 206 14.10 -0.94 -1.50
C ASP A 206 15.26 -0.86 -2.48
N HIS A 207 15.62 0.37 -2.85
CA HIS A 207 16.72 0.71 -3.74
C HIS A 207 17.82 1.54 -3.05
N HIS A 208 17.69 1.81 -1.74
CA HIS A 208 18.72 2.44 -0.94
C HIS A 208 19.80 1.44 -0.45
N ASN A 209 20.83 1.96 0.22
CA ASN A 209 21.85 1.13 0.87
C ASN A 209 21.22 0.25 1.96
N ASP A 210 21.44 -1.06 1.87
CA ASP A 210 20.97 -2.02 2.88
C ASP A 210 21.67 -1.81 4.24
N LEU A 211 20.87 -1.57 5.28
CA LEU A 211 21.35 -1.38 6.65
C LEU A 211 21.48 -2.70 7.44
N GLY A 212 21.16 -3.84 6.83
CA GLY A 212 21.26 -5.18 7.45
C GLY A 212 20.23 -5.47 8.54
N MET A 213 19.24 -4.58 8.69
CA MET A 213 18.25 -4.60 9.78
C MET A 213 17.19 -5.69 9.61
N THR A 214 17.03 -6.19 8.38
CA THR A 214 16.04 -7.21 8.01
C THR A 214 16.68 -8.50 7.51
N SER A 215 17.93 -8.76 7.89
CA SER A 215 18.75 -9.90 7.44
C SER A 215 18.16 -11.31 7.71
N LEU A 216 17.05 -11.42 8.44
CA LEU A 216 16.29 -12.65 8.62
C LEU A 216 15.16 -12.85 7.57
N LEU A 217 14.83 -11.81 6.80
CA LEU A 217 13.88 -11.86 5.69
C LEU A 217 14.60 -12.38 4.45
N ARG A 218 14.44 -13.67 4.22
CA ARG A 218 15.16 -14.45 3.21
C ARG A 218 14.60 -14.21 1.80
N SER A 219 14.59 -12.97 1.34
CA SER A 219 14.38 -12.60 -0.08
C SER A 219 14.63 -11.10 -0.31
N THR A 220 15.83 -10.59 0.01
CA THR A 220 16.26 -9.30 -0.55
C THR A 220 16.60 -9.52 -2.02
N ILE A 221 15.72 -9.11 -2.93
CA ILE A 221 16.05 -9.02 -4.36
C ILE A 221 16.78 -7.68 -4.53
N ASN A 222 18.11 -7.74 -4.49
CA ASN A 222 18.96 -6.62 -4.89
C ASN A 222 18.92 -6.55 -6.42
N TYR A 223 18.48 -5.42 -6.98
CA TYR A 223 18.69 -5.08 -8.39
C TYR A 223 20.04 -4.39 -8.57
#